data_AF-A0A9E3W1W5-F1
#
_entry.id   AF-A0A9E3W1W5-F1
#
_cell.length_a   1.000
_cell.length_b   1.000
_cell.length_c   1.000
_cell.angle_alpha   90.00
_cell.angle_beta   90.00
_cell.angle_gamma   90.00
#
_symmetry.space_group_name_H-M   'P 1'
#
loop_
_entity.id
_entity.type
_entity.pdbx_description
1 polymer ?
#
loop_
_entity_poly.entity_id
_entity_poly.type
_entity_poly.pdbx_seq_one_letter_code
_entity_poly.pdbx_strand_id
1 'polypeptide(L)'
;MRSFTISLFILLLLDINLLYSQTWPKYYGQANRIDRPWDLIETYDKGYLILGNYPEFSWLIKTDINGNILWEKLIDNEPNPLGTSVAIEAASDGGILVCGIALSGYSNKYCPYVMKLNACGEKEWCKIFEGSPNDSPWAQDIKETDSGDIVVLVTHYGSIPEETIHLFKLTADGEVLWKEAYATTFDYPNTNTKIGKS
;
A
#
# COMPACT_ATOMS: atom_id res chain seq x y z
N MET A 1 -38.66 -4.91 48.62
CA MET A 1 -39.01 -4.72 47.19
C MET A 1 -38.44 -3.40 46.66
N ARG A 2 -37.12 -3.25 46.50
CA ARG A 2 -36.50 -2.07 45.84
C ARG A 2 -35.24 -2.39 45.02
N SER A 3 -34.94 -3.69 44.82
CA SER A 3 -33.70 -4.14 44.18
C SER A 3 -33.87 -4.60 42.72
N PHE A 4 -35.11 -4.81 42.26
CA PHE A 4 -35.37 -5.39 40.94
C PHE A 4 -35.32 -4.37 39.79
N THR A 5 -35.70 -3.11 40.05
CA THR A 5 -35.75 -2.07 39.01
C THR A 5 -34.37 -1.58 38.58
N ILE A 6 -33.40 -1.51 39.50
CA ILE A 6 -32.03 -1.09 39.18
C ILE A 6 -31.31 -2.18 38.38
N SER A 7 -31.51 -3.46 38.74
CA SER A 7 -30.87 -4.57 38.04
C SER A 7 -31.41 -4.74 36.61
N LEU A 8 -32.72 -4.54 36.41
CA LEU A 8 -33.34 -4.61 35.08
C LEU A 8 -32.88 -3.45 34.17
N PHE A 9 -32.65 -2.26 34.72
CA PHE A 9 -32.17 -1.10 33.97
C PHE A 9 -30.70 -1.24 33.54
N ILE A 10 -29.85 -1.84 34.38
CA ILE A 10 -28.45 -2.15 34.05
C ILE A 10 -28.36 -3.24 32.97
N LEU A 11 -29.21 -4.28 33.05
CA LEU A 11 -29.31 -5.31 32.01
C LEU A 11 -29.79 -4.71 30.66
N LEU A 12 -30.82 -3.85 30.69
CA LEU A 12 -31.31 -3.18 29.47
C LEU A 12 -30.26 -2.25 28.86
N LEU A 13 -29.47 -1.54 29.67
CA LEU A 13 -28.34 -0.72 29.20
C LEU A 13 -27.19 -1.57 28.63
N LEU A 14 -26.91 -2.75 29.20
CA LEU A 14 -25.93 -3.69 28.63
C LEU A 14 -26.39 -4.21 27.26
N ASP A 15 -27.66 -4.56 27.12
CA ASP A 15 -28.24 -5.07 25.88
C ASP A 15 -28.25 -4.00 24.77
N ILE A 16 -28.55 -2.74 25.10
CA ILE A 16 -28.48 -1.63 24.14
C ILE A 16 -27.03 -1.40 23.67
N ASN A 17 -26.03 -1.52 24.54
CA ASN A 17 -24.63 -1.41 24.15
C ASN A 17 -24.16 -2.61 23.30
N LEU A 18 -24.71 -3.81 23.52
CA LEU A 18 -24.46 -4.99 22.67
C LEU A 18 -25.09 -4.84 21.27
N LEU A 19 -26.20 -4.12 21.14
CA LEU A 19 -26.81 -3.76 19.85
C LEU A 19 -26.00 -2.71 19.05
N TYR A 20 -25.10 -1.97 19.71
CA TYR A 20 -24.13 -1.04 19.07
C TYR A 20 -22.69 -1.57 19.06
N SER A 21 -22.45 -2.78 19.58
CA SER A 21 -21.14 -3.44 19.51
C SER A 21 -20.85 -3.78 18.05
N GLN A 22 -19.86 -3.10 17.48
CA GLN A 22 -19.29 -3.29 16.16
C GLN A 22 -19.30 -4.78 15.74
N THR A 23 -20.10 -5.12 14.74
CA THR A 23 -20.23 -6.48 14.22
C THR A 23 -19.05 -6.78 13.31
N TRP A 24 -17.98 -7.29 13.92
CA TRP A 24 -16.92 -7.99 13.19
C TRP A 24 -17.43 -9.37 12.72
N PRO A 25 -17.00 -9.86 11.54
CA PRO A 25 -16.07 -9.22 10.60
C PRO A 25 -16.72 -8.24 9.61
N LYS A 26 -15.97 -7.21 9.22
CA LYS A 26 -16.25 -6.39 8.03
C LYS A 26 -15.67 -7.07 6.80
N TYR A 27 -16.42 -7.03 5.69
CA TYR A 27 -15.99 -7.61 4.42
C TYR A 27 -15.81 -6.48 3.39
N TYR A 28 -14.65 -6.47 2.75
CA TYR A 28 -14.33 -5.54 1.67
C TYR A 28 -14.12 -6.37 0.39
N GLY A 29 -14.93 -6.10 -0.63
CA GLY A 29 -14.82 -6.79 -1.91
C GLY A 29 -16.16 -6.94 -2.62
N GLN A 30 -16.12 -7.57 -3.79
CA GLN A 30 -17.32 -7.88 -4.58
C GLN A 30 -17.52 -9.39 -4.71
N ALA A 31 -18.79 -9.81 -4.77
CA ALA A 31 -19.12 -11.21 -4.99
C ALA A 31 -18.55 -11.69 -6.34
N ASN A 32 -17.92 -12.88 -6.33
CA ASN A 32 -17.27 -13.49 -7.50
C ASN A 32 -16.04 -12.74 -8.05
N ARG A 33 -15.47 -11.80 -7.29
CA ARG A 33 -14.19 -11.14 -7.61
C ARG A 33 -13.05 -11.77 -6.80
N ILE A 34 -11.91 -12.03 -7.44
CA ILE A 34 -10.72 -12.53 -6.74
C ILE A 34 -9.93 -11.34 -6.22
N ASP A 35 -10.23 -10.95 -4.99
CA ASP A 35 -9.57 -9.83 -4.31
C ASP A 35 -8.35 -10.33 -3.54
N ARG A 36 -7.20 -9.72 -3.80
CA ARG A 36 -5.93 -10.02 -3.13
C ARG A 36 -5.51 -8.80 -2.31
N PRO A 37 -5.60 -8.83 -0.97
CA PRO A 37 -5.03 -7.78 -0.14
C PRO A 37 -3.51 -7.79 -0.24
N TRP A 38 -2.89 -6.62 -0.19
CA TRP A 38 -1.43 -6.47 -0.26
C TRP A 38 -0.87 -5.75 0.95
N ASP A 39 -1.49 -4.64 1.35
CA ASP A 39 -0.99 -3.83 2.45
C ASP A 39 -2.13 -3.15 3.21
N LEU A 40 -1.87 -2.82 4.47
CA LEU A 40 -2.80 -2.17 5.37
C LEU A 40 -2.04 -1.32 6.38
N ILE A 41 -2.45 -0.05 6.50
CA ILE A 41 -1.89 0.88 7.49
C ILE A 41 -3.00 1.58 8.27
N GLU A 42 -2.74 1.85 9.55
CA GLU A 42 -3.55 2.77 10.35
C GLU A 42 -3.15 4.22 10.00
N THR A 43 -4.12 5.08 9.75
CA THR A 43 -3.90 6.50 9.45
C THR A 43 -4.05 7.38 10.71
N TYR A 44 -3.66 8.66 10.62
CA TYR A 44 -3.67 9.60 11.75
C TYR A 44 -5.04 9.73 12.46
N ASP A 45 -6.13 9.48 11.74
CA ASP A 45 -7.52 9.51 12.20
C ASP A 45 -8.00 8.19 12.83
N LYS A 46 -7.09 7.22 13.03
CA LYS A 46 -7.37 5.85 13.52
C LYS A 46 -8.25 5.00 12.61
N GLY A 47 -8.55 5.48 11.40
CA GLY A 47 -9.06 4.65 10.34
C GLY A 47 -7.95 3.85 9.65
N TYR A 48 -8.32 3.10 8.62
CA TYR A 48 -7.38 2.25 7.90
C TYR A 48 -7.34 2.63 6.42
N LEU A 49 -6.15 2.59 5.83
CA LEU A 49 -5.98 2.45 4.39
C LEU A 49 -5.70 0.98 4.09
N ILE A 50 -6.44 0.42 3.14
CA ILE A 50 -6.34 -0.98 2.74
C ILE A 50 -6.05 -1.01 1.24
N LEU A 51 -4.91 -1.56 0.88
CA LEU A 51 -4.52 -1.80 -0.50
C LEU A 51 -4.84 -3.24 -0.89
N GLY A 52 -5.54 -3.39 -2.00
CA GLY A 52 -5.79 -4.68 -2.63
C GLY A 52 -5.64 -4.60 -4.14
N ASN A 53 -5.63 -5.78 -4.75
CA ASN A 53 -5.61 -5.94 -6.20
C ASN A 53 -6.69 -6.96 -6.58
N TYR A 54 -7.40 -6.68 -7.65
CA TYR A 54 -8.20 -7.66 -8.36
C TYR A 54 -7.73 -7.70 -9.82
N PRO A 55 -8.15 -8.68 -10.65
CA PRO A 55 -7.66 -8.77 -12.01
C PRO A 55 -7.74 -7.41 -12.73
N GLU A 56 -6.61 -6.96 -13.28
CA GLU A 56 -6.45 -5.71 -14.04
C GLU A 56 -6.42 -4.40 -13.24
N PHE A 57 -6.72 -4.40 -11.93
CA PHE A 57 -6.80 -3.16 -11.16
C PHE A 57 -6.24 -3.27 -9.75
N SER A 58 -5.57 -2.19 -9.34
CA SER A 58 -5.27 -1.90 -7.95
C SER A 58 -6.41 -1.10 -7.33
N TRP A 59 -6.73 -1.38 -6.07
CA TRP A 59 -7.88 -0.83 -5.35
C TRP A 59 -7.44 -0.36 -3.96
N LEU A 60 -7.78 0.88 -3.63
CA LEU A 60 -7.47 1.52 -2.35
C LEU A 60 -8.77 1.86 -1.63
N ILE A 61 -8.84 1.48 -0.36
CA ILE A 61 -10.00 1.71 0.51
C ILE A 61 -9.54 2.53 1.70
N LYS A 62 -10.29 3.58 2.02
CA LYS A 62 -10.18 4.28 3.31
C LYS A 62 -11.38 3.94 4.18
N THR A 63 -11.13 3.64 5.44
CA THR A 63 -12.17 3.42 6.43
C THR A 63 -12.09 4.42 7.58
N ASP A 64 -13.16 4.47 8.38
CA ASP A 64 -13.13 5.01 9.73
C ASP A 64 -12.51 4.01 10.72
N ILE A 65 -12.40 4.41 11.99
CA ILE A 65 -11.91 3.56 13.11
C ILE A 65 -12.74 2.28 13.32
N ASN A 66 -13.99 2.29 12.86
CA ASN A 66 -14.91 1.16 12.97
C ASN A 66 -14.91 0.25 11.72
N GLY A 67 -14.03 0.51 10.75
CA GLY A 67 -13.96 -0.22 9.49
C GLY A 67 -15.10 0.08 8.52
N ASN A 68 -15.88 1.15 8.71
CA ASN A 68 -16.84 1.60 7.70
C ASN A 68 -16.09 2.32 6.58
N ILE A 69 -16.42 2.02 5.32
CA ILE A 69 -15.78 2.63 4.16
C ILE A 69 -16.16 4.12 4.12
N LEU A 70 -15.13 4.98 4.13
CA LEU A 70 -15.28 6.41 3.88
C LEU A 70 -15.21 6.70 2.38
N TRP A 71 -14.27 6.06 1.69
CA TRP A 71 -14.16 6.08 0.24
C TRP A 71 -13.38 4.88 -0.27
N GLU A 72 -13.55 4.60 -1.56
CA GLU A 72 -12.78 3.60 -2.30
C GLU A 72 -12.41 4.14 -3.68
N LYS A 73 -11.22 3.79 -4.17
CA LYS A 73 -10.67 4.29 -5.44
C LYS A 73 -9.93 3.19 -6.18
N LEU A 74 -10.05 3.19 -7.51
CA LEU A 74 -9.13 2.44 -8.35
C LEU A 74 -7.87 3.26 -8.53
N ILE A 75 -6.73 2.63 -8.28
CA ILE A 75 -5.44 3.21 -8.58
C ILE A 75 -5.21 3.02 -10.07
N ASP A 76 -5.02 4.13 -10.76
CA ASP A 76 -4.65 4.20 -12.18
C ASP A 76 -5.70 3.69 -13.19
N ASN A 77 -6.85 4.35 -13.21
CA ASN A 77 -7.90 4.14 -14.22
C ASN A 77 -7.63 4.90 -15.54
N GLU A 78 -6.37 4.93 -16.00
CA GLU A 78 -5.92 5.64 -17.21
C GLU A 78 -5.52 4.62 -18.31
N PRO A 79 -5.47 4.99 -19.61
CA PRO A 79 -5.41 4.02 -20.72
C PRO A 79 -4.15 3.15 -20.81
N ASN A 80 -3.13 3.41 -20.00
CA ASN A 80 -1.97 2.54 -19.82
C ASN A 80 -2.00 1.97 -18.40
N PRO A 81 -2.50 0.75 -18.19
CA PRO A 81 -2.67 0.22 -16.84
C PRO A 81 -1.31 0.05 -16.16
N LEU A 82 -1.14 0.69 -15.00
CA LEU A 82 -0.21 0.22 -13.98
C LEU A 82 -0.57 -1.24 -13.65
N GLY A 83 0.44 -2.04 -13.30
CA GLY A 83 0.27 -3.45 -13.01
C GLY A 83 -0.33 -3.67 -11.63
N THR A 84 0.52 -3.96 -10.65
CA THR A 84 0.10 -4.36 -9.30
C THR A 84 0.71 -3.39 -8.29
N SER A 85 -0.13 -2.71 -7.51
CA SER A 85 0.30 -1.98 -6.31
C SER A 85 0.66 -2.98 -5.21
N VAL A 86 1.74 -2.72 -4.47
CA VAL A 86 2.29 -3.67 -3.49
C VAL A 86 2.32 -3.09 -2.08
N ALA A 87 2.66 -1.80 -1.91
CA ALA A 87 2.76 -1.18 -0.59
C ALA A 87 2.23 0.25 -0.59
N ILE A 88 1.80 0.70 0.59
CA ILE A 88 1.32 2.06 0.85
C ILE A 88 1.97 2.66 2.09
N GLU A 89 2.10 3.99 2.10
CA GLU A 89 2.50 4.77 3.27
C GLU A 89 1.64 6.03 3.36
N ALA A 90 1.20 6.40 4.57
CA ALA A 90 0.55 7.67 4.79
C ALA A 90 1.60 8.78 4.79
N ALA A 91 1.45 9.76 3.90
CA ALA A 91 2.38 10.87 3.81
C ALA A 91 2.13 11.90 4.94
N SER A 92 3.18 12.61 5.32
CA SER A 92 3.18 13.62 6.39
C SER A 92 2.26 14.81 6.09
N ASP A 93 2.02 15.09 4.81
CA ASP A 93 1.08 16.11 4.33
C ASP A 93 -0.37 15.62 4.23
N GLY A 94 -0.65 14.39 4.68
CA GLY A 94 -1.96 13.74 4.61
C GLY A 94 -2.24 13.05 3.28
N GLY A 95 -1.29 13.07 2.33
CA GLY A 95 -1.33 12.27 1.11
C GLY A 95 -1.08 10.78 1.34
N ILE A 96 -0.98 10.04 0.25
CA ILE A 96 -0.76 8.59 0.25
C ILE A 96 0.31 8.27 -0.77
N LEU A 97 1.38 7.65 -0.32
CA LEU A 97 2.41 7.08 -1.19
C LEU A 97 2.03 5.64 -1.52
N VAL A 98 2.23 5.26 -2.78
CA VAL A 98 1.97 3.92 -3.27
C VAL A 98 3.16 3.49 -4.13
N CYS A 99 3.61 2.25 -3.98
CA CYS A 99 4.55 1.67 -4.92
C CYS A 99 4.14 0.28 -5.39
N GLY A 100 4.69 -0.14 -6.53
CA GLY A 100 4.47 -1.48 -7.05
C GLY A 100 5.09 -1.67 -8.43
N ILE A 101 4.40 -2.44 -9.26
CA ILE A 101 4.83 -2.82 -10.61
C ILE A 101 3.91 -2.19 -11.65
N ALA A 102 4.51 -1.54 -12.64
CA ALA A 102 3.88 -1.05 -13.86
C ALA A 102 4.24 -1.98 -15.04
N LEU A 103 3.38 -2.01 -16.05
CA LEU A 103 3.70 -2.61 -17.34
C LEU A 103 4.29 -1.55 -18.27
N SER A 104 5.52 -1.75 -18.73
CA SER A 104 6.14 -0.93 -19.77
C SER A 104 5.40 -1.10 -21.10
N GLY A 105 4.95 0.02 -21.69
CA GLY A 105 4.25 0.06 -22.97
C GLY A 105 5.08 -0.43 -24.17
N TYR A 106 6.40 -0.57 -24.02
CA TYR A 106 7.28 -0.99 -25.12
C TYR A 106 7.64 -2.47 -25.12
N SER A 107 7.27 -3.27 -24.11
CA SER A 107 7.76 -4.66 -24.05
C SER A 107 7.05 -5.63 -23.10
N ASN A 108 5.87 -5.34 -22.54
CA ASN A 108 5.22 -6.17 -21.51
C ASN A 108 6.14 -6.46 -20.30
N LYS A 109 7.05 -5.52 -19.99
CA LYS A 109 8.00 -5.67 -18.88
C LYS A 109 7.51 -5.02 -17.61
N TYR A 110 7.94 -5.58 -16.50
CA TYR A 110 7.71 -5.00 -15.18
C TYR A 110 8.67 -3.84 -14.95
N CYS A 111 8.12 -2.73 -14.46
CA CYS A 111 8.88 -1.55 -14.05
C CYS A 111 8.40 -1.12 -12.66
N PRO A 112 9.30 -0.82 -11.71
CA PRO A 112 8.92 -0.18 -10.47
C PRO A 112 8.17 1.09 -10.78
N TYR A 113 7.10 1.36 -10.05
CA TYR A 113 6.52 2.69 -10.04
C TYR A 113 6.32 3.16 -8.61
N VAL A 114 6.25 4.48 -8.50
CA VAL A 114 5.91 5.21 -7.30
C VAL A 114 4.83 6.22 -7.68
N MET A 115 3.82 6.35 -6.84
CA MET A 115 2.72 7.29 -7.02
C MET A 115 2.44 8.00 -5.71
N LYS A 116 2.05 9.27 -5.83
CA LYS A 116 1.46 10.02 -4.73
C LYS A 116 0.02 10.36 -5.06
N LEU A 117 -0.85 10.12 -4.09
CA LEU A 117 -2.23 10.56 -4.08
C LEU A 117 -2.41 11.64 -3.01
N ASN A 118 -3.33 12.56 -3.23
CA ASN A 118 -3.76 13.50 -2.20
C ASN A 118 -4.62 12.77 -1.13
N ALA A 119 -5.00 13.49 -0.06
CA ALA A 119 -5.82 12.94 1.03
C ALA A 119 -7.19 12.38 0.60
N CYS A 120 -7.69 12.79 -0.57
CA CYS A 120 -8.93 12.31 -1.18
C CYS A 120 -8.74 11.09 -2.10
N GLY A 121 -7.50 10.59 -2.22
CA GLY A 121 -7.14 9.48 -3.08
C GLY A 121 -7.03 9.85 -4.57
N GLU A 122 -6.84 11.12 -4.90
CA GLU A 122 -6.66 11.57 -6.29
C GLU A 122 -5.17 11.67 -6.63
N LYS A 123 -4.79 11.24 -7.84
CA LYS A 123 -3.39 11.21 -8.29
C LYS A 123 -2.81 12.62 -8.37
N GLU A 124 -1.73 12.86 -7.62
CA GLU A 124 -0.90 14.05 -7.75
C GLU A 124 0.20 13.82 -8.79
N TRP A 125 0.93 12.71 -8.65
CA TRP A 125 1.97 12.33 -9.60
C TRP A 125 2.20 10.81 -9.62
N CYS A 126 2.79 10.33 -10.71
CA CYS A 126 3.23 8.94 -10.87
C CYS A 126 4.56 8.92 -11.62
N LYS A 127 5.51 8.12 -11.16
CA LYS A 127 6.84 7.92 -11.76
C LYS A 127 7.03 6.44 -12.01
N ILE A 128 7.35 6.09 -13.25
CA ILE A 128 7.68 4.73 -13.67
C ILE A 128 9.20 4.69 -13.93
N PHE A 129 9.87 3.73 -13.31
CA PHE A 129 11.32 3.56 -13.43
C PHE A 129 11.60 2.43 -14.41
N GLU A 130 11.79 2.78 -15.68
CA GLU A 130 12.20 1.81 -16.69
C GLU A 130 13.60 1.26 -16.37
N GLY A 131 13.71 -0.07 -16.43
CA GLY A 131 14.96 -0.81 -16.22
C GLY A 131 15.61 -1.23 -17.55
N SER A 132 16.68 -2.02 -17.47
CA SER A 132 17.29 -2.62 -18.65
C SER A 132 16.32 -3.61 -19.30
N PRO A 133 16.39 -3.84 -20.63
CA PRO A 133 15.54 -4.81 -21.30
C PRO A 133 15.59 -6.24 -20.74
N ASN A 134 16.62 -6.61 -19.99
CA ASN A 134 16.76 -7.95 -19.41
C ASN A 134 16.32 -8.02 -17.94
N ASP A 135 15.87 -6.91 -17.37
CA ASP A 135 15.51 -6.82 -15.96
C ASP A 135 14.01 -7.10 -15.77
N SER A 136 13.63 -7.54 -14.57
CA SER A 136 12.23 -7.65 -14.15
C SER A 136 12.02 -6.98 -12.78
N PRO A 137 12.23 -5.65 -12.70
CA PRO A 137 12.24 -4.96 -11.42
C PRO A 137 10.85 -4.73 -10.85
N TRP A 138 10.80 -4.66 -9.52
CA TRP A 138 9.57 -4.52 -8.73
C TRP A 138 9.85 -3.72 -7.45
N ALA A 139 9.02 -2.71 -7.18
CA ALA A 139 9.03 -1.99 -5.91
C ALA A 139 8.28 -2.80 -4.85
N GLN A 140 8.88 -2.92 -3.67
CA GLN A 140 8.43 -3.80 -2.58
C GLN A 140 7.86 -3.05 -1.40
N ASP A 141 8.45 -1.90 -1.09
CA ASP A 141 8.09 -1.09 0.08
C ASP A 141 8.45 0.38 -0.19
N ILE A 142 7.76 1.27 0.51
CA ILE A 142 7.89 2.71 0.39
C ILE A 142 7.78 3.37 1.76
N LYS A 143 8.66 4.33 2.04
CA LYS A 143 8.62 5.12 3.27
C LYS A 143 8.94 6.58 2.98
N GLU A 144 8.24 7.47 3.67
CA GLU A 144 8.65 8.85 3.80
C GLU A 144 9.64 8.97 4.97
N THR A 145 10.65 9.81 4.79
CA THR A 145 11.64 10.14 5.82
C THR A 145 11.22 11.39 6.58
N ASP A 146 11.82 11.65 7.74
CA ASP A 146 11.56 12.87 8.53
C ASP A 146 11.86 14.17 7.76
N SER A 147 12.68 14.13 6.70
CA SER A 147 12.96 15.28 5.84
C SER A 147 11.94 15.47 4.71
N GLY A 148 10.94 14.60 4.58
CA GLY A 148 9.97 14.59 3.50
C GLY A 148 10.45 13.92 2.20
N ASP A 149 11.67 13.38 2.20
CA ASP A 149 12.14 12.57 1.07
C ASP A 149 11.50 11.18 1.12
N ILE A 150 11.35 10.55 -0.04
CA ILE A 150 10.76 9.22 -0.20
C ILE A 150 11.87 8.21 -0.43
N VAL A 151 11.84 7.09 0.28
CA VAL A 151 12.72 5.94 0.08
C VAL A 151 11.89 4.75 -0.39
N VAL A 152 12.36 4.07 -1.44
CA VAL A 152 11.67 2.95 -2.06
C VAL A 152 12.61 1.77 -2.15
N LEU A 153 12.16 0.63 -1.64
CA LEU A 153 12.84 -0.65 -1.80
C LEU A 153 12.48 -1.24 -3.15
N VAL A 154 13.48 -1.42 -4.00
CA VAL A 154 13.34 -2.00 -5.33
C VAL A 154 14.21 -3.24 -5.42
N THR A 155 13.76 -4.23 -6.17
CA THR A 155 14.50 -5.48 -6.36
C THR A 155 14.63 -5.79 -7.85
N HIS A 156 15.70 -6.51 -8.22
CA HIS A 156 16.04 -6.89 -9.60
C HIS A 156 16.14 -5.71 -10.61
N TYR A 157 16.71 -4.57 -10.20
CA TYR A 157 16.87 -3.38 -11.05
C TYR A 157 18.32 -3.24 -11.54
N GLY A 158 18.58 -3.09 -12.83
CA GLY A 158 19.95 -2.95 -13.33
C GLY A 158 20.61 -4.27 -13.77
N SER A 159 21.78 -4.15 -14.42
CA SER A 159 22.44 -5.26 -15.13
C SER A 159 23.60 -5.89 -14.35
N ILE A 160 23.81 -7.19 -14.58
CA ILE A 160 24.74 -8.17 -13.97
C ILE A 160 26.07 -7.63 -13.36
N PRO A 161 26.53 -8.16 -12.20
CA PRO A 161 25.94 -9.24 -11.40
C PRO A 161 24.59 -8.79 -10.85
N GLU A 162 23.58 -9.67 -10.90
CA GLU A 162 22.17 -9.31 -10.65
C GLU A 162 22.08 -8.53 -9.34
N GLU A 163 21.97 -7.20 -9.46
CA GLU A 163 21.76 -6.34 -8.33
C GLU A 163 20.33 -6.66 -7.86
N THR A 164 20.24 -7.28 -6.69
CA THR A 164 18.99 -7.86 -6.20
C THR A 164 18.19 -6.89 -5.37
N ILE A 165 18.86 -5.96 -4.68
CA ILE A 165 18.25 -5.00 -3.77
C ILE A 165 18.81 -3.61 -4.06
N HIS A 166 17.90 -2.67 -4.28
CA HIS A 166 18.17 -1.25 -4.45
C HIS A 166 17.33 -0.44 -3.50
N LEU A 167 17.88 0.70 -3.11
CA LEU A 167 17.09 1.79 -2.57
C LEU A 167 17.07 2.91 -3.58
N PHE A 168 15.89 3.43 -3.85
CA PHE A 168 15.72 4.70 -4.55
C PHE A 168 15.37 5.74 -3.52
N LYS A 169 16.02 6.91 -3.60
CA LYS A 169 15.62 8.08 -2.82
C LYS A 169 15.12 9.16 -3.76
N LEU A 170 13.97 9.71 -3.44
CA LEU A 170 13.28 10.72 -4.23
C LEU A 170 12.92 11.91 -3.34
N THR A 171 12.72 13.08 -3.94
CA THR A 171 12.07 14.21 -3.29
C THR A 171 10.59 13.93 -3.06
N ALA A 172 9.92 14.76 -2.27
CA ALA A 172 8.46 14.72 -2.07
C ALA A 172 7.64 14.83 -3.38
N ASP A 173 8.22 15.46 -4.40
CA ASP A 173 7.63 15.63 -5.74
C ASP A 173 7.96 14.46 -6.70
N GLY A 174 8.67 13.43 -6.21
CA GLY A 174 9.04 12.24 -6.97
C GLY A 174 10.26 12.41 -7.88
N GLU A 175 11.07 13.45 -7.69
CA GLU A 175 12.34 13.61 -8.43
C GLU A 175 13.43 12.75 -7.80
N VAL A 176 14.19 12.02 -8.63
CA VAL A 176 15.20 11.08 -8.14
C VAL A 176 16.40 11.84 -7.59
N LEU A 177 16.72 11.62 -6.31
CA LEU A 177 17.95 12.11 -5.68
C LEU A 177 19.10 11.12 -5.94
N TRP A 178 18.86 9.84 -5.71
CA TRP A 178 19.82 8.76 -6.00
C TRP A 178 19.14 7.39 -6.10
N LYS A 179 19.86 6.45 -6.71
CA LYS A 179 19.50 5.03 -6.77
C LYS A 179 20.76 4.22 -6.52
N GLU A 180 20.77 3.41 -5.47
CA GLU A 180 21.95 2.70 -5.02
C GLU A 180 21.66 1.20 -4.87
N ALA A 181 22.60 0.36 -5.29
CA ALA A 181 22.55 -1.09 -5.13
C ALA A 181 23.18 -1.50 -3.80
N TYR A 182 22.48 -2.35 -3.04
CA TYR A 182 22.90 -2.78 -1.70
C TYR A 182 23.14 -4.29 -1.59
N ALA A 183 22.66 -5.07 -2.55
CA ALA A 183 22.96 -6.50 -2.61
C ALA A 183 23.08 -6.96 -4.06
N THR A 184 24.12 -7.74 -4.35
CA THR A 184 24.28 -8.47 -5.60
C THR A 184 24.03 -9.96 -5.36
N THR A 185 23.64 -10.72 -6.39
CA THR A 185 23.57 -12.19 -6.28
C THR A 185 24.92 -12.84 -6.01
N PHE A 186 26.02 -12.14 -6.31
CA PHE A 186 27.37 -12.62 -6.00
C PHE A 186 27.63 -12.61 -4.49
N ASP A 187 27.32 -11.49 -3.82
CA ASP A 187 27.54 -11.35 -2.38
C ASP A 187 26.42 -12.01 -1.56
N TYR A 188 25.20 -12.06 -2.10
CA TYR A 188 23.99 -12.54 -1.40
C TYR A 188 23.09 -13.38 -2.32
N PRO A 189 23.38 -14.68 -2.53
CA PRO A 189 22.67 -15.51 -3.50
C PRO A 189 21.24 -15.91 -3.10
N ASN A 190 20.79 -15.62 -1.86
CA ASN A 190 19.49 -16.05 -1.31
C ASN A 190 18.61 -14.86 -0.87
N THR A 191 18.48 -13.82 -1.69
CA THR A 191 17.69 -12.61 -1.35
C THR A 191 16.16 -12.81 -1.39
N ASN A 192 15.67 -13.99 -1.77
CA ASN A 192 14.23 -14.33 -1.79
C ASN A 192 13.59 -14.52 -0.40
N THR A 193 14.36 -14.39 0.68
CA THR A 193 13.85 -14.48 2.05
C THR A 193 14.02 -13.15 2.77
N LYS A 194 12.90 -12.60 3.26
CA LYS A 194 12.85 -11.44 4.15
C LYS A 194 13.68 -11.74 5.41
N ILE A 195 14.94 -11.29 5.45
CA ILE A 195 15.75 -11.34 6.68
C ILE A 195 15.60 -10.00 7.39
N GLY A 196 14.41 -9.76 7.95
CA GLY A 196 14.16 -8.65 8.87
C GLY A 196 14.01 -9.20 10.28
N LYS A 197 14.90 -8.80 11.20
CA LYS A 197 14.62 -8.98 12.63
C LYS A 197 13.60 -7.92 13.06
N SER A 198 12.56 -8.39 13.75
CA SER A 198 11.60 -7.61 14.54
C SER A 198 12.28 -6.70 15.55
#